data_AF-A0A1G2PEL6-F1
#
_entry.id   AF-A0A1G2PEL6-F1
#
_cell.length_a   1.000
_cell.length_b   1.000
_cell.length_c   1.000
_cell.angle_alpha   90.00
_cell.angle_beta   90.00
_cell.angle_gamma   90.00
#
_symmetry.space_group_name_H-M   'P 1'
#
loop_
_entity.id
_entity.type
_entity.pdbx_description
1 polymer ?
#
loop_
_entity_poly.entity_id
_entity_poly.type
_entity_poly.pdbx_seq_one_letter_code
_entity_poly.pdbx_strand_id
1 'polypeptide(L)'
;MKKEALGVDIGNVITDHRPVKDIKDESFWRDKYSTIPASKGVFEYLKKLNSGKFRDNIFLVSRAKEEHEKRILTWLVDNDFYNKTGIKPKNVFFCRERHEKERICRENNITYFVDDRLEVLSQYGW
;
A
#
# COMPACT_ATOMS: atom_id res chain seq x y z
N MET A 1 17.31 -8.90 18.73
CA MET A 1 16.93 -7.66 18.01
C MET A 1 15.43 -7.68 17.76
N LYS A 2 14.75 -6.54 17.89
CA LYS A 2 13.32 -6.43 17.57
C LYS A 2 13.14 -6.62 16.06
N LYS A 3 12.15 -7.40 15.63
CA LYS A 3 11.91 -7.69 14.21
C LYS A 3 11.38 -6.41 13.55
N GLU A 4 12.09 -5.87 12.57
CA GLU A 4 11.65 -4.70 11.82
C GLU A 4 10.49 -5.06 10.88
N ALA A 5 9.56 -4.13 10.68
CA ALA A 5 8.40 -4.32 9.82
C ALA A 5 8.08 -3.02 9.07
N LEU A 6 7.69 -3.14 7.81
CA LEU A 6 7.40 -2.01 6.93
C LEU A 6 5.93 -2.00 6.53
N GLY A 7 5.26 -0.89 6.78
CA GLY A 7 3.97 -0.54 6.19
C GLY A 7 4.17 0.27 4.91
N VAL A 8 3.37 -0.02 3.88
CA VAL A 8 3.45 0.67 2.59
C VAL A 8 2.03 1.02 2.15
N ASP A 9 1.76 2.29 1.86
CA ASP A 9 0.52 2.66 1.18
C ASP A 9 0.50 2.12 -0.27
N ILE A 10 -0.69 1.98 -0.84
CA ILE A 10 -0.84 1.47 -2.20
C ILE A 10 -0.94 2.63 -3.20
N GLY A 11 -1.77 3.64 -2.93
CA GLY A 11 -2.03 4.72 -3.87
C GLY A 11 -0.88 5.70 -3.96
N ASN A 12 -0.43 6.05 -5.17
CA ASN A 12 0.70 6.96 -5.41
C ASN A 12 2.05 6.53 -4.77
N VAL A 13 2.10 5.34 -4.17
CA VAL A 13 3.32 4.72 -3.64
C VAL A 13 3.64 3.47 -4.46
N ILE A 14 2.72 2.49 -4.49
CA ILE A 14 2.85 1.28 -5.31
C ILE A 14 2.28 1.49 -6.70
N THR A 15 1.10 2.09 -6.79
CA THR A 15 0.51 2.50 -8.07
C THR A 15 1.04 3.87 -8.44
N ASP A 16 1.51 4.04 -9.67
CA ASP A 16 1.98 5.31 -10.18
C ASP A 16 0.82 6.26 -10.46
N HIS A 17 1.01 7.54 -10.12
CA HIS A 17 0.16 8.68 -10.43
C HIS A 17 -1.34 8.40 -10.65
N ARG A 18 -2.15 8.38 -9.56
CA ARG A 18 -3.53 8.88 -9.69
C ARG A 18 -3.40 10.39 -9.80
N PRO A 19 -3.88 11.09 -10.85
CA PRO A 19 -3.73 12.53 -10.92
C PRO A 19 -4.39 13.19 -9.70
N VAL A 20 -3.55 13.65 -8.78
CA VAL A 20 -3.95 14.42 -7.61
C VAL A 20 -4.15 15.86 -8.08
N LYS A 21 -5.39 16.22 -8.48
CA LYS A 21 -6.14 17.35 -7.85
C LYS A 21 -7.45 17.80 -8.51
N ASP A 22 -7.73 17.58 -9.79
CA ASP A 22 -8.88 18.28 -10.44
C ASP A 22 -9.92 17.42 -11.18
N ILE A 23 -9.82 16.10 -11.13
CA ILE A 23 -10.90 15.26 -11.68
C ILE A 23 -11.93 15.02 -10.57
N LYS A 24 -13.00 15.82 -10.57
CA LYS A 24 -14.25 15.58 -9.81
C LYS A 24 -14.94 14.26 -10.18
N ASP A 25 -14.37 13.52 -11.12
CA ASP A 25 -14.93 12.31 -11.68
C ASP A 25 -14.30 11.06 -11.06
N GLU A 26 -14.70 10.75 -9.83
CA GLU A 26 -14.40 9.47 -9.17
C GLU A 26 -14.87 8.27 -10.04
N SER A 27 -15.83 8.49 -10.95
CA SER A 27 -16.38 7.46 -11.84
C SER A 27 -15.40 7.02 -12.93
N PHE A 28 -14.60 7.94 -13.48
CA PHE A 28 -13.62 7.64 -14.54
C PHE A 28 -12.56 6.64 -14.09
N TRP A 29 -12.08 6.78 -12.85
CA TRP A 29 -11.09 5.87 -12.26
C TRP A 29 -11.70 4.61 -11.67
N ARG A 30 -13.03 4.59 -11.47
CA ARG A 30 -13.75 3.38 -11.10
C ARG A 30 -13.48 2.32 -12.16
N ASP A 31 -13.74 2.60 -13.43
CA ASP A 31 -13.66 1.58 -14.49
C ASP A 31 -12.25 1.27 -14.99
N LYS A 32 -11.25 2.10 -14.66
CA LYS A 32 -9.86 1.96 -15.14
C LYS A 32 -8.83 1.64 -14.06
N TYR A 33 -9.27 1.28 -12.84
CA TYR A 33 -8.33 1.01 -11.75
C TYR A 33 -7.29 -0.07 -12.11
N SER A 34 -7.69 -1.12 -12.84
CA SER A 34 -6.82 -2.19 -13.32
C SER A 34 -5.72 -1.71 -14.28
N THR A 35 -5.91 -0.57 -14.96
CA THR A 35 -4.95 -0.03 -15.94
C THR A 35 -3.94 0.94 -15.33
N ILE A 36 -4.03 1.23 -14.03
CA ILE A 36 -3.07 2.13 -13.37
C ILE A 36 -1.69 1.44 -13.35
N PRO A 37 -0.64 2.07 -13.90
CA PRO A 37 0.69 1.47 -13.90
C PRO A 37 1.26 1.38 -12.48
N ALA A 38 2.20 0.46 -12.26
CA ALA A 38 2.97 0.43 -11.02
C ALA A 38 4.07 1.50 -11.06
N SER A 39 4.39 2.09 -9.90
CA SER A 39 5.53 3.00 -9.74
C SER A 39 6.81 2.31 -10.23
N LYS A 40 7.65 3.04 -10.98
CA LYS A 40 8.83 2.46 -11.64
C LYS A 40 9.74 1.73 -10.65
N GLY A 41 9.98 0.44 -10.90
CA GLY A 41 10.86 -0.41 -10.10
C GLY A 41 10.29 -0.87 -8.75
N VAL A 42 9.07 -0.47 -8.38
CA VAL A 42 8.53 -0.70 -7.02
C VAL A 42 8.47 -2.19 -6.65
N PHE A 43 8.13 -3.08 -7.58
CA PHE A 43 8.08 -4.52 -7.30
C PHE A 43 9.48 -5.08 -7.00
N GLU A 44 10.51 -4.64 -7.71
CA GLU A 44 11.89 -5.09 -7.50
C GLU A 44 12.42 -4.60 -6.15
N TYR A 45 12.14 -3.35 -5.78
CA TYR A 45 12.53 -2.80 -4.48
C TYR A 45 11.79 -3.50 -3.34
N LEU A 46 10.47 -3.68 -3.45
CA LEU A 46 9.69 -4.40 -2.45
C LEU A 46 10.16 -5.85 -2.30
N LYS A 47 10.47 -6.54 -3.41
CA LYS A 47 11.07 -7.89 -3.36
C LYS A 47 12.36 -7.92 -2.53
N LYS A 48 13.31 -7.03 -2.87
CA LYS A 48 14.61 -6.92 -2.17
C LYS A 48 14.43 -6.61 -0.67
N LEU A 49 13.52 -5.71 -0.34
CA LEU A 49 13.23 -5.32 1.04
C LEU A 49 12.54 -6.46 1.81
N ASN A 50 11.59 -7.15 1.18
CA ASN A 50 10.81 -8.22 1.79
C ASN A 50 11.66 -9.45 2.09
N SER A 51 12.50 -9.88 1.15
CA SER A 51 13.41 -11.02 1.35
C SER A 51 14.65 -10.66 2.19
N GLY A 52 15.03 -9.39 2.22
CA GLY A 52 16.21 -8.88 2.90
C GLY A 52 15.91 -8.35 4.30
N LYS A 53 15.87 -7.02 4.43
CA LYS A 53 15.76 -6.32 5.72
C LYS A 53 14.55 -6.78 6.53
N PHE A 54 13.37 -6.88 5.90
CA PHE A 54 12.11 -7.08 6.61
C PHE A 54 11.71 -8.55 6.78
N ARG A 55 12.33 -9.49 6.05
CA ARG A 55 12.15 -10.94 6.23
C ARG A 55 10.67 -11.35 6.35
N ASP A 56 9.91 -11.09 5.29
CA ASP A 56 8.45 -11.29 5.17
C ASP A 56 7.56 -10.35 6.00
N ASN A 57 8.11 -9.31 6.62
CA ASN A 57 7.34 -8.32 7.39
C ASN A 57 7.06 -7.03 6.61
N ILE A 58 6.60 -7.15 5.37
CA ILE A 58 6.02 -6.01 4.67
C ILE A 58 4.50 -6.15 4.68
N PHE A 59 3.83 -5.05 5.00
CA PHE A 59 2.39 -4.93 5.12
C PHE A 59 1.90 -3.81 4.21
N LEU A 60 0.88 -4.11 3.40
CA LEU A 60 0.20 -3.07 2.62
C LEU A 60 -0.93 -2.50 3.48
N VAL A 61 -0.97 -1.18 3.61
CA VAL A 61 -1.97 -0.50 4.44
C VAL A 61 -2.56 0.67 3.66
N SER A 62 -3.76 0.49 3.11
CA SER A 62 -4.38 1.45 2.20
C SER A 62 -5.73 1.94 2.71
N ARG A 63 -6.00 3.23 2.53
CA ARG A 63 -7.36 3.76 2.73
C ARG A 63 -8.23 3.41 1.52
N ALA A 64 -9.36 2.74 1.73
CA ALA A 64 -10.30 2.38 0.66
C ALA A 64 -11.74 2.29 1.17
N LYS A 65 -12.72 2.67 0.33
CA LYS A 65 -14.13 2.26 0.52
C LYS A 65 -14.29 0.81 0.03
N GLU A 66 -15.33 0.11 0.47
CA GLU A 66 -15.59 -1.31 0.12
C GLU A 66 -15.55 -1.60 -1.39
N GLU A 67 -16.11 -0.71 -2.20
CA GLU A 67 -16.10 -0.86 -3.67
C GLU A 67 -14.71 -0.76 -4.28
N HIS A 68 -13.81 0.01 -3.67
CA HIS A 68 -12.44 0.21 -4.12
C HIS A 68 -11.51 -0.89 -3.62
N GLU A 69 -11.80 -1.46 -2.46
CA GLU A 69 -11.05 -2.57 -1.85
C GLU A 69 -10.93 -3.76 -2.81
N LYS A 70 -12.06 -4.20 -3.38
CA LYS A 70 -12.09 -5.29 -4.36
C LYS A 70 -11.22 -4.97 -5.58
N ARG A 71 -11.27 -3.73 -6.08
CA ARG A 71 -10.48 -3.30 -7.24
C ARG A 71 -8.98 -3.28 -6.95
N ILE A 72 -8.58 -2.87 -5.74
CA ILE A 72 -7.19 -2.92 -5.30
C ILE A 72 -6.72 -4.37 -5.23
N LEU A 73 -7.50 -5.26 -4.62
CA LEU A 73 -7.16 -6.68 -4.54
C LEU A 73 -7.04 -7.33 -5.93
N THR A 74 -7.98 -7.04 -6.84
CA THR A 74 -7.89 -7.48 -8.24
C THR A 74 -6.64 -6.93 -8.92
N TRP A 75 -6.31 -5.64 -8.76
CA TRP A 75 -5.09 -5.07 -9.33
C TRP A 75 -3.83 -5.78 -8.84
N LEU A 76 -3.75 -6.13 -7.55
CA LEU A 76 -2.61 -6.88 -6.99
C LEU A 76 -2.49 -8.27 -7.62
N VAL A 77 -3.61 -8.95 -7.86
CA VAL A 77 -3.63 -10.27 -8.53
C VAL A 77 -3.22 -10.14 -10.00
N ASP A 78 -3.88 -9.25 -10.76
CA ASP A 78 -3.68 -9.09 -12.20
C ASP A 78 -2.24 -8.65 -12.55
N ASN A 79 -1.60 -7.90 -11.66
CA ASN A 79 -0.22 -7.45 -11.84
C ASN A 79 0.82 -8.46 -11.35
N ASP A 80 0.39 -9.63 -10.88
CA ASP A 80 1.25 -10.69 -10.31
C ASP A 80 2.08 -10.17 -9.12
N PHE A 81 1.50 -9.25 -8.34
CA PHE A 81 2.19 -8.52 -7.28
C PHE A 81 2.78 -9.46 -6.22
N TYR A 82 1.98 -10.42 -5.76
CA TYR A 82 2.36 -11.31 -4.66
C TYR A 82 3.55 -12.19 -5.04
N ASN A 83 3.58 -12.74 -6.26
CA ASN A 83 4.69 -13.56 -6.72
C ASN A 83 5.95 -12.72 -6.99
N LYS A 84 5.79 -11.53 -7.58
CA LYS A 84 6.92 -10.64 -7.88
C LYS A 84 7.58 -10.08 -6.62
N THR A 85 6.82 -9.80 -5.56
CA THR A 85 7.32 -9.18 -4.32
C THR A 85 7.55 -10.16 -3.17
N GLY A 86 6.88 -11.32 -3.18
CA GLY A 86 6.82 -12.25 -2.06
C GLY A 86 5.97 -11.76 -0.88
N ILE A 87 5.30 -10.61 -0.99
CA ILE A 87 4.43 -10.09 0.07
C ILE A 87 3.19 -10.97 0.14
N LYS A 88 2.78 -11.34 1.36
CA LYS A 88 1.69 -12.30 1.57
C LYS A 88 0.33 -11.60 1.43
N PRO A 89 -0.67 -12.18 0.76
CA PRO A 89 -2.01 -11.60 0.69
C PRO A 89 -2.64 -11.28 2.06
N LYS A 90 -2.31 -12.07 3.09
CA LYS A 90 -2.75 -11.83 4.47
C LYS A 90 -2.16 -10.57 5.13
N ASN A 91 -1.14 -9.96 4.52
CA ASN A 91 -0.50 -8.74 5.01
C ASN A 91 -1.09 -7.48 4.33
N VAL A 92 -2.25 -7.60 3.68
CA VAL A 92 -2.96 -6.47 3.05
C VAL A 92 -4.09 -6.05 3.97
N PHE A 93 -4.05 -4.79 4.41
CA PHE A 93 -5.03 -4.20 5.32
C PHE A 93 -5.63 -2.94 4.73
N PHE A 94 -6.92 -2.76 4.99
CA PHE A 94 -7.68 -1.59 4.58
C PHE A 94 -8.22 -0.85 5.79
N CYS A 95 -8.23 0.47 5.69
CA CYS A 95 -8.95 1.35 6.60
C CYS A 95 -9.92 2.26 5.83
N ARG A 96 -10.89 2.85 6.54
CA ARG A 96 -11.87 3.77 5.93
C ARG A 96 -11.38 5.20 5.99
N GLU A 97 -10.73 5.56 7.10
CA GLU A 97 -10.11 6.86 7.34
C GLU A 97 -8.59 6.76 7.47
N ARG A 98 -7.88 7.83 7.10
CA ARG A 98 -6.41 7.81 7.04
C ARG A 98 -5.75 7.63 8.41
N HIS A 99 -6.32 8.22 9.46
CA HIS A 99 -5.78 8.12 10.82
C HIS A 99 -5.85 6.69 11.38
N GLU A 100 -6.76 5.86 10.87
CA GLU A 100 -6.89 4.46 11.31
C GLU A 100 -5.70 3.58 10.91
N LYS A 101 -4.83 4.06 10.00
CA LYS A 101 -3.57 3.38 9.67
C LYS A 101 -2.67 3.22 10.89
N GLU A 102 -2.70 4.17 11.83
CA GLU A 102 -1.93 4.10 13.06
C GLU A 102 -2.25 2.84 13.87
N ARG A 103 -3.55 2.53 14.01
CA ARG A 103 -4.01 1.33 14.71
C ARG A 103 -3.51 0.06 14.04
N ILE A 104 -3.61 -0.03 12.70
CA ILE A 104 -3.12 -1.17 11.92
C ILE A 104 -1.61 -1.34 12.12
N CYS A 105 -0.86 -0.23 12.12
CA CYS A 105 0.58 -0.26 12.36
C CYS A 105 0.91 -0.85 13.73
N ARG A 106 0.23 -0.39 14.78
CA ARG A 106 0.41 -0.88 16.14
C ARG A 106 0.08 -2.37 16.27
N GLU A 107 -1.07 -2.80 15.75
CA GLU A 107 -1.52 -4.20 15.83
C GLU A 107 -0.60 -5.18 15.09
N ASN A 108 0.06 -4.72 14.02
CA ASN A 108 0.99 -5.53 13.22
C ASN A 108 2.47 -5.32 13.56
N ASN A 109 2.78 -4.54 14.61
CA ASN A 109 4.14 -4.18 15.01
C ASN A 109 4.97 -3.54 13.87
N ILE A 110 4.32 -2.72 13.04
CA ILE A 110 4.99 -1.97 11.96
C ILE A 110 5.92 -0.93 12.58
N THR A 111 7.16 -0.88 12.10
CA THR A 111 8.24 -0.03 12.61
C THR A 111 8.81 0.93 11.57
N TYR A 112 8.27 0.94 10.35
CA TYR A 112 8.60 1.81 9.23
C TYR A 112 7.32 2.03 8.42
N PHE A 113 7.07 3.24 7.91
CA PHE A 113 5.89 3.48 7.07
C PHE A 113 6.23 4.38 5.89
N VAL A 114 5.77 4.01 4.70
CA VAL A 114 5.92 4.79 3.46
C VAL A 114 4.52 5.18 2.97
N ASP A 115 4.29 6.49 2.85
CA ASP A 115 3.04 7.09 2.38
C ASP A 115 3.37 8.33 1.53
N ASP A 116 2.53 8.66 0.55
CA ASP A 116 2.68 9.87 -0.27
C ASP A 116 2.21 11.14 0.48
N ARG A 117 1.56 10.98 1.65
CA ARG A 117 0.97 12.08 2.41
C ARG A 117 1.69 12.37 3.72
N LEU A 118 2.19 13.60 3.82
CA LEU A 118 2.78 14.12 5.06
C LEU A 118 1.82 14.06 6.26
N GLU A 119 0.51 14.26 6.07
CA GLU A 119 -0.49 14.19 7.16
C GLU A 119 -0.57 12.82 7.83
N VAL A 120 -0.26 11.75 7.10
CA VAL A 120 -0.19 10.39 7.63
C VAL A 120 1.14 10.20 8.33
N LEU A 121 2.23 10.68 7.72
CA LEU A 121 3.57 10.56 8.27
C LEU A 121 3.77 11.35 9.57
N SER A 122 3.07 12.49 9.75
CA SER A 122 3.17 13.31 10.97
C SER A 122 2.49 12.71 12.20
N GLN A 123 1.72 11.62 12.05
CA GLN A 123 1.04 10.92 13.15
C GLN A 123 1.98 9.94 13.88
N TYR A 124 3.17 9.71 13.32
CA TYR A 124 4.13 8.71 13.78
C TYR A 124 5.21 9.36 14.64
N GLY A 125 5.18 9.10 15.96
CA GLY A 125 6.13 9.66 16.94
C GLY A 125 7.23 8.69 17.39
N TRP A 126 7.75 7.87 16.47
CA TRP A 126 8.81 6.89 16.73
C TRP A 126 10.15 7.33 16.16
#